data_AF-A0A3P6TEX8-F1
#
_entry.id   AF-A0A3P6TEX8-F1
#
_cell.length_a   1.000
_cell.length_b   1.000
_cell.length_c   1.000
_cell.angle_alpha   90.00
_cell.angle_beta   90.00
_cell.angle_gamma   90.00
#
_symmetry.space_group_name_H-M   'P 1'
#
loop_
_entity.id
_entity.type
_entity.pdbx_description
1 polymer ?
#
loop_
_entity_poly.entity_id
_entity_poly.type
_entity_poly.pdbx_seq_one_letter_code
_entity_poly.pdbx_strand_id
1 'polypeptide(L)'
;MNFGKPLSNYELGHCRRFCFNGGACTGCYRDAFGLAQCTGCVCPTNLWTGERCEVRVGTVGTVPTPAVADVLAWLFGIVALLLCALLITIYIHKKRNSKVQDSTTTEEGAF
;
A
#
# COMPACT_ATOMS: atom_id res chain seq x y z
N MET A 1 32.36 3.25 37.68
CA MET A 1 30.97 3.03 37.24
C MET A 1 30.16 2.70 38.47
N ASN A 2 29.22 3.56 38.87
CA ASN A 2 28.36 3.27 40.02
C ASN A 2 27.41 2.13 39.62
N PHE A 3 27.72 0.91 40.07
CA PHE A 3 26.82 -0.22 39.92
C PHE A 3 25.62 0.03 40.84
N GLY A 4 24.57 0.62 40.27
CA GLY A 4 23.27 0.71 40.93
C GLY A 4 22.75 -0.67 41.29
N LYS A 5 21.66 -0.73 42.07
CA LYS A 5 21.01 -2.00 42.42
C LYS A 5 20.80 -2.87 41.19
N PRO A 6 21.07 -4.19 41.28
CA PRO A 6 20.87 -5.09 40.16
C PRO A 6 19.43 -4.99 39.63
N LEU A 7 19.27 -5.22 38.33
CA LEU A 7 17.96 -5.28 37.71
C LEU A 7 17.19 -6.49 38.23
N SER A 8 15.92 -6.29 38.52
CA SER A 8 15.00 -7.36 38.90
C SER A 8 14.67 -8.25 37.69
N ASN A 9 14.21 -9.47 37.96
CA ASN A 9 13.76 -10.40 36.92
C ASN A 9 12.61 -9.81 36.08
N TYR A 10 11.75 -8.98 36.69
CA TYR A 10 10.66 -8.31 35.99
C TYR A 10 11.18 -7.30 34.97
N GLU A 11 12.17 -6.48 35.36
CA GLU A 11 12.81 -5.50 34.49
C GLU A 11 13.57 -6.15 33.33
N LEU A 12 14.30 -7.25 33.60
CA LEU A 12 14.88 -8.06 32.53
C LEU A 12 13.82 -8.60 31.58
N GLY A 13 12.69 -9.07 32.12
CA GLY A 13 11.55 -9.53 31.33
C GLY A 13 10.97 -8.42 30.44
N HIS A 14 10.92 -7.20 30.94
CA HIS A 14 10.47 -6.03 30.18
C HIS A 14 11.43 -5.71 29.02
N CYS A 15 12.74 -5.64 29.30
CA CYS A 15 13.76 -5.40 28.27
C CYS A 15 13.78 -6.48 27.18
N ARG A 16 13.52 -7.75 27.53
CA ARG A 16 13.43 -8.84 26.54
C ARG A 16 12.28 -8.69 25.55
N ARG A 17 11.21 -7.98 25.92
CA ARG A 17 10.06 -7.72 25.04
C ARG A 17 10.24 -6.50 24.14
N PHE A 18 11.31 -5.72 24.35
CA PHE A 18 11.57 -4.53 23.54
C PHE A 18 11.90 -4.89 22.08
N CYS A 19 12.69 -5.95 21.88
CA CYS A 19 13.06 -6.45 20.56
C CYS A 19 11.97 -7.38 20.01
N PHE A 20 11.55 -7.16 18.76
CA PHE A 20 10.55 -7.97 18.08
C PHE A 20 11.18 -9.18 17.37
N ASN A 21 10.34 -10.10 16.90
CA ASN A 21 10.69 -11.19 15.98
C ASN A 21 11.90 -12.04 16.41
N GLY A 22 12.05 -12.27 17.71
CA GLY A 22 13.16 -13.07 18.26
C GLY A 22 14.49 -12.33 18.36
N GLY A 23 14.51 -10.99 18.22
CA GLY A 23 15.67 -10.17 18.50
C GLY A 23 16.09 -10.24 19.97
N ALA A 24 17.40 -10.14 20.22
CA ALA A 24 17.97 -10.17 21.57
C ALA A 24 18.40 -8.77 22.00
N CYS A 25 18.02 -8.37 23.21
CA CYS A 25 18.45 -7.10 23.79
C CYS A 25 19.95 -7.16 24.16
N THR A 26 20.75 -6.19 23.71
CA THR A 26 22.21 -6.14 23.95
C THR A 26 22.57 -5.65 25.35
N GLY A 27 21.70 -4.85 25.95
CA GLY A 27 21.91 -4.27 27.28
C GLY A 27 20.60 -3.73 27.83
N CYS A 28 20.34 -4.00 29.11
CA CYS A 28 19.18 -3.48 29.83
C CYS A 28 19.71 -2.59 30.95
N TYR A 29 19.21 -1.35 31.06
CA TYR A 29 19.63 -0.38 32.07
C TYR A 29 18.43 0.43 32.53
N ARG A 30 18.52 1.02 33.73
CA ARG A 30 17.52 1.99 34.18
C ARG A 30 17.84 3.36 33.60
N ASP A 31 16.86 4.00 33.01
CA ASP A 31 16.94 5.40 32.61
C ASP A 31 16.95 6.34 33.83
N ALA A 32 17.00 7.65 33.59
CA ALA A 32 16.98 8.67 34.64
C ALA A 32 15.69 8.65 35.49
N PHE A 33 14.62 8.02 35.00
CA PHE A 33 13.34 7.88 35.67
C PHE A 33 13.20 6.53 36.39
N GLY A 34 14.23 5.67 36.35
CA GLY A 34 14.23 4.36 36.99
C GLY A 34 13.54 3.27 36.19
N LEU A 35 13.18 3.52 34.92
CA LEU A 35 12.54 2.55 34.03
C LEU A 35 13.58 1.72 33.30
N ALA A 36 13.39 0.39 33.28
CA ALA A 36 14.29 -0.52 32.58
C ALA A 36 14.07 -0.43 31.06
N GLN A 37 15.11 0.01 30.34
CA GLN A 37 15.10 0.17 28.91
C GLN A 37 16.23 -0.64 28.25
N CYS A 38 15.94 -1.16 27.06
CA CYS A 38 16.92 -1.85 26.25
C CYS A 38 17.76 -0.83 25.45
N THR A 39 19.10 -0.97 25.41
CA THR A 39 20.02 -0.11 24.64
C THR A 39 19.95 -0.34 23.14
N GLY A 40 19.53 -1.53 22.72
CA GLY A 40 19.51 -1.91 21.32
C GLY A 40 19.26 -3.39 21.13
N CYS A 41 18.89 -3.75 19.91
CA CYS A 41 18.52 -5.12 19.54
C CYS A 41 19.53 -5.73 18.57
N VAL A 42 19.86 -6.99 18.80
CA VAL A 42 20.55 -7.85 17.83
C VAL A 42 19.48 -8.67 17.13
N CYS A 43 19.30 -8.42 15.84
CA CYS A 43 18.32 -9.11 15.02
C CYS A 43 18.84 -10.44 14.49
N PRO A 44 17.96 -11.44 14.32
CA PRO A 44 18.31 -12.67 13.61
C PRO A 44 18.81 -12.33 12.20
N THR A 45 20.05 -12.73 11.90
CA THR A 45 20.73 -12.42 10.64
C THR A 45 19.90 -12.87 9.44
N ASN A 46 19.80 -12.00 8.42
CA ASN A 46 19.14 -12.27 7.13
C ASN A 46 17.61 -12.48 7.18
N LEU A 47 16.96 -12.31 8.33
CA LEU A 47 15.51 -12.45 8.47
C LEU A 47 14.84 -11.13 8.84
N TRP A 48 15.45 -10.39 9.77
CA TRP A 48 14.88 -9.15 10.31
C TRP A 48 15.95 -8.06 10.48
N THR A 49 15.53 -6.81 10.38
CA THR A 49 16.32 -5.58 10.48
C THR A 49 15.47 -4.47 11.12
N GLY A 50 16.04 -3.28 11.29
CA GLY A 50 15.44 -2.17 12.04
C GLY A 50 15.97 -2.07 13.47
N GLU A 51 15.64 -0.97 14.15
CA GLU A 51 16.15 -0.68 15.50
C GLU A 51 15.69 -1.71 16.53
N ARG A 52 14.51 -2.30 16.30
CA ARG A 52 13.86 -3.29 17.17
C ARG A 52 13.56 -4.60 16.44
N CYS A 53 14.20 -4.86 15.29
CA CYS A 53 13.97 -6.05 14.46
C CYS A 53 12.54 -6.19 13.90
N GLU A 54 11.89 -5.06 13.65
CA GLU A 54 10.52 -4.95 13.17
C GLU A 54 10.38 -5.13 11.65
N VAL A 55 11.46 -4.97 10.89
CA VAL A 55 11.44 -5.00 9.41
C VAL A 55 11.97 -6.34 8.90
N ARG A 56 11.28 -7.01 7.98
CA ARG A 56 11.76 -8.28 7.41
C ARG A 56 12.78 -8.03 6.29
N VAL A 57 13.94 -8.70 6.35
CA VAL A 57 14.95 -8.68 5.29
C VAL A 57 14.45 -9.57 4.15
N GLY A 58 14.00 -8.95 3.06
CA GLY A 58 13.42 -9.67 1.91
C GLY A 58 12.37 -8.88 1.12
N THR A 59 11.91 -7.74 1.63
CA THR A 59 11.00 -6.83 0.90
C THR A 59 11.73 -5.65 0.23
N VAL A 60 13.02 -5.46 0.49
CA VAL A 60 13.90 -4.52 -0.22
C VAL A 60 14.48 -5.24 -1.45
N GLY A 61 13.67 -5.42 -2.49
CA GLY A 61 14.16 -6.02 -3.73
C GLY A 61 13.12 -6.72 -4.60
N THR A 62 11.87 -6.86 -4.13
CA THR A 62 10.79 -7.20 -5.05
C THR A 62 10.57 -5.97 -5.93
N VAL A 63 11.04 -6.05 -7.18
CA VAL A 63 10.49 -5.27 -8.30
C VAL A 63 8.99 -5.15 -8.03
N PRO A 64 8.40 -3.94 -7.98
CA PRO A 64 6.98 -3.80 -7.71
C PRO A 64 6.27 -4.59 -8.81
N THR A 65 5.84 -5.81 -8.45
CA THR A 65 4.90 -6.53 -9.27
C THR A 65 3.69 -5.60 -9.29
N PRO A 66 3.26 -5.14 -10.48
CA PRO A 66 2.15 -4.21 -10.54
C PRO A 66 1.04 -4.83 -9.72
N ALA A 67 0.59 -4.11 -8.70
CA ALA A 67 -0.43 -4.63 -7.81
C ALA A 67 -1.58 -5.08 -8.71
N VAL A 68 -2.16 -6.26 -8.46
CA VAL A 68 -3.28 -6.75 -9.29
C VAL A 68 -4.36 -5.68 -9.47
N ALA A 69 -4.51 -4.82 -8.45
CA ALA A 69 -5.32 -3.61 -8.49
C ALA A 69 -4.95 -2.60 -9.59
N ASP A 70 -3.66 -2.34 -9.83
CA ASP A 70 -3.21 -1.43 -10.89
C ASP A 70 -3.55 -1.99 -12.28
N VAL A 71 -3.27 -3.28 -12.51
CA VAL A 71 -3.59 -3.95 -13.79
C VAL A 71 -5.10 -3.92 -14.04
N LEU A 72 -5.91 -4.19 -13.02
CA LEU A 72 -7.37 -4.09 -13.09
C LEU A 72 -7.83 -2.65 -13.35
N ALA A 73 -7.24 -1.65 -12.71
CA ALA A 73 -7.59 -0.24 -12.91
C ALA A 73 -7.34 0.20 -14.36
N TRP A 74 -6.21 -0.19 -14.95
CA TRP A 74 -5.91 0.06 -16.36
C TRP A 74 -6.92 -0.61 -17.29
N LEU A 75 -7.24 -1.88 -17.04
CA LEU A 75 -8.25 -2.62 -17.80
C LEU A 75 -9.62 -1.94 -17.75
N PHE A 76 -10.09 -1.58 -16.54
CA PHE A 76 -11.37 -0.88 -16.38
C PHE A 76 -11.38 0.48 -17.07
N GLY A 77 -10.28 1.25 -17.00
CA GLY A 77 -10.16 2.53 -17.68
C GLY A 77 -10.28 2.42 -19.19
N ILE A 78 -9.62 1.42 -19.80
CA ILE A 78 -9.68 1.17 -21.25
C ILE A 78 -11.10 0.77 -21.67
N VAL A 79 -11.75 -0.14 -20.93
CA VAL A 79 -13.13 -0.58 -21.21
C VAL A 79 -14.11 0.59 -21.12
N ALA A 80 -13.99 1.43 -20.09
CA ALA A 80 -14.85 2.61 -19.94
C ALA A 80 -14.68 3.60 -21.10
N LEU A 81 -13.45 3.86 -21.54
CA LEU A 81 -13.18 4.72 -22.70
C LEU A 81 -13.79 4.17 -23.99
N LEU A 82 -13.68 2.86 -24.24
CA LEU A 82 -14.27 2.22 -25.41
C LEU A 82 -15.80 2.33 -25.41
N LEU A 83 -16.43 2.10 -24.26
CA LEU A 83 -17.89 2.23 -24.12
C LEU A 83 -18.34 3.67 -24.35
N CYS A 84 -17.64 4.66 -23.80
CA CYS A 84 -17.91 6.08 -24.04
C CYS A 84 -17.81 6.43 -25.53
N ALA A 85 -16.75 5.97 -26.21
CA ALA A 85 -16.56 6.21 -27.64
C ALA A 85 -17.68 5.58 -28.49
N LEU A 86 -18.10 4.36 -28.17
CA LEU A 86 -19.23 3.67 -28.83
C LEU A 86 -20.54 4.42 -28.65
N LEU A 87 -20.84 4.89 -27.44
CA LEU A 87 -22.05 5.67 -27.18
C LEU A 87 -22.07 6.99 -27.96
N ILE A 88 -20.93 7.69 -28.02
CA ILE A 88 -20.80 8.92 -28.81
C ILE A 88 -21.01 8.64 -30.30
N THR A 89 -20.41 7.57 -30.84
CA THR A 89 -20.59 7.22 -32.26
C THR A 89 -22.03 6.87 -32.59
N ILE A 90 -22.68 6.05 -31.75
CA ILE A 90 -24.11 5.70 -31.92
C ILE A 90 -24.98 6.96 -31.85
N TYR A 91 -24.72 7.85 -30.90
CA TYR A 91 -25.46 9.10 -30.74
C TYR A 91 -25.35 9.99 -31.98
N ILE A 92 -24.15 10.15 -32.52
CA ILE A 92 -23.91 10.94 -33.74
C ILE A 92 -24.60 10.27 -34.95
N HIS A 93 -24.48 8.95 -35.09
CA HIS A 93 -25.11 8.22 -36.20
C HIS A 93 -26.64 8.35 -36.16
N LYS A 94 -27.25 8.15 -34.98
CA LYS A 94 -28.69 8.31 -34.80
C LYS A 94 -29.14 9.73 -35.11
N LYS A 95 -28.42 10.74 -34.61
CA LYS A 95 -28.72 12.16 -34.87
C LYS A 95 -28.61 12.51 -36.36
N ARG A 96 -27.64 11.95 -37.08
CA ARG A 96 -27.51 12.16 -38.54
C ARG A 96 -28.66 11.52 -39.29
N ASN A 97 -29.05 10.30 -38.95
CA ASN A 97 -30.14 9.60 -39.61
C ASN A 97 -31.50 10.30 -39.39
N SER A 98 -31.75 10.83 -38.19
CA SER A 98 -32.98 11.61 -37.94
C SER A 98 -33.08 12.89 -38.79
N LYS A 99 -31.95 13.59 -39.02
CA LYS A 99 -31.93 14.79 -39.88
C LYS A 99 -32.13 14.48 -41.36
N VAL A 100 -31.64 13.33 -41.82
CA VAL A 100 -31.83 12.89 -43.22
C VAL A 100 -33.31 12.61 -43.50
N GLN A 101 -34.04 12.08 -42.51
CA GLN A 101 -35.45 11.73 -42.66
C GLN A 101 -36.38 12.96 -42.68
N ASP A 102 -36.11 14.00 -41.87
CA ASP A 102 -36.86 15.26 -41.94
C ASP A 102 -36.68 15.99 -43.28
N SER A 103 -35.52 15.81 -43.93
CA SER A 103 -35.21 16.43 -45.22
C SER A 103 -35.96 15.75 -46.37
N THR A 104 -36.31 14.46 -46.24
CA THR A 104 -36.99 13.69 -47.29
C THR A 104 -38.52 13.85 -47.24
N THR A 105 -39.10 14.17 -46.09
CA THR A 105 -40.55 14.42 -45.96
C THR A 105 -40.99 15.83 -46.38
N THR A 106 -40.07 16.76 -46.64
CA THR A 106 -40.42 18.15 -47.00
C THR A 106 -40.60 18.35 -48.52
N GLU A 107 -40.12 17.43 -49.36
CA GLU A 107 -40.27 17.55 -50.84
C GLU A 107 -41.54 16.88 -51.40
N GLU A 108 -42.23 15.99 -50.67
CA GLU A 108 -43.46 15.33 -51.16
C GLU A 108 -44.77 16.08 -50.84
N GLY A 109 -44.70 17.23 -50.15
CA GLY A 109 -45.88 18.03 -49.77
C GLY A 109 -46.15 19.26 -50.62
N ALA A 110 -45.39 19.48 -51.69
CA ALA A 110 -45.49 20.67 -52.56
C ALA A 110 -45.81 20.28 -54.01
N PHE A 111 -46.94 19.60 -54.23
CA PHE A 111 -47.61 19.54 -55.53
C PHE A 111 -49.12 19.44 -55.36
#